data_AF-A0A956CHU3-F1
#
_entry.id   AF-A0A956CHU3-F1
#
_cell.length_a   1.000
_cell.length_b   1.000
_cell.length_c   1.000
_cell.angle_alpha   90.00
_cell.angle_beta   90.00
_cell.angle_gamma   90.00
#
_symmetry.space_group_name_H-M   'P 1'
#
loop_
_entity.id
_entity.type
_entity.pdbx_description
1 polymer ?
#
loop_
_entity_poly.entity_id
_entity_poly.type
_entity_poly.pdbx_seq_one_letter_code
_entity_poly.pdbx_strand_id
1 'polypeptide(L)'
;MSQPGPAALAGELSALPELEALAARVRAAALAAAAERRADFLAPGTAAALPADAPEVADGTTPWGNVREILERGAASAEELALASALFSYSLRADYPSAPETERARAESVLWLAAHTRLDPLSAVDATLGDRAAALWSSLAQVAATASRSEAVVAAAALSTSASPAAARARATLAETSSEPMVRALLHKPSERPDRLSGELAPSPHGPVVTTLLALTGILFVMRGARLLGRLALAYKKPAALKLTERGLELEHRTELLGRVLKNRETIVPVENLARVTREVRFSRLGLYAGLFALVIGSYIGMGLIVDGARVPGSSPPLLGMGLLVIGLGIAIDFGLTLVGDEARGKVRIVVIPKKGPKLCIGALDPKSADAMLSAVAELPRQSVQNP
;
A
#
# COMPACT_ATOMS: atom_id res chain seq x y z
N MET A 1 -7.70 26.98 -19.87
CA MET A 1 -7.68 26.75 -18.41
C MET A 1 -8.46 25.48 -18.16
N SER A 2 -7.92 24.50 -17.44
CA SER A 2 -8.65 23.25 -17.14
C SER A 2 -9.84 23.58 -16.24
N GLN A 3 -11.04 23.11 -16.59
CA GLN A 3 -12.23 23.34 -15.76
C GLN A 3 -12.07 22.66 -14.40
N PRO A 4 -12.43 23.34 -13.29
CA PRO A 4 -12.29 22.77 -11.96
C PRO A 4 -13.25 21.59 -11.79
N GLY A 5 -12.72 20.45 -11.34
CA GLY A 5 -13.56 19.31 -10.95
C GLY A 5 -14.28 19.55 -9.61
N PRO A 6 -15.27 18.71 -9.26
CA PRO A 6 -16.04 18.85 -8.02
C PRO A 6 -15.18 18.92 -6.75
N ALA A 7 -14.09 18.15 -6.70
CA ALA A 7 -13.15 18.14 -5.58
C ALA A 7 -12.41 19.49 -5.41
N ALA A 8 -12.09 20.19 -6.51
CA ALA A 8 -11.43 21.48 -6.46
C ALA A 8 -12.39 22.55 -5.92
N LEU A 9 -13.64 22.53 -6.41
CA LEU A 9 -14.68 23.47 -5.97
C LEU A 9 -15.03 23.32 -4.49
N ALA A 10 -14.98 22.10 -3.95
CA ALA A 10 -15.30 21.82 -2.55
C ALA A 10 -14.53 22.69 -1.54
N GLY A 11 -13.27 23.04 -1.82
CA GLY A 11 -12.49 23.93 -0.96
C GLY A 11 -12.99 25.37 -0.97
N GLU A 12 -13.44 25.84 -2.14
CA GLU A 12 -13.89 27.22 -2.37
C GLU A 12 -15.34 27.44 -1.89
N LEU A 13 -16.16 26.38 -1.83
CA LEU A 13 -17.55 26.45 -1.34
C LEU A 13 -17.68 27.06 0.06
N SER A 14 -16.69 26.86 0.92
CA SER A 14 -16.70 27.37 2.31
C SER A 14 -16.79 28.89 2.42
N ALA A 15 -16.47 29.63 1.34
CA ALA A 15 -16.56 31.08 1.27
C ALA A 15 -17.92 31.59 0.77
N LEU A 16 -18.81 30.71 0.31
CA LEU A 16 -20.11 31.13 -0.21
C LEU A 16 -21.06 31.58 0.91
N PRO A 17 -21.73 32.74 0.75
CA PRO A 17 -22.87 33.05 1.58
C PRO A 17 -23.97 32.01 1.35
N GLU A 18 -24.73 31.67 2.40
CA GLU A 18 -25.85 30.72 2.31
C GLU A 18 -25.50 29.29 1.87
N LEU A 19 -24.23 28.88 1.98
CA LEU A 19 -23.77 27.54 1.59
C LEU A 19 -24.68 26.41 2.09
N GLU A 20 -25.11 26.48 3.35
CA GLU A 20 -25.98 25.46 3.94
C GLU A 20 -27.36 25.41 3.27
N ALA A 21 -27.96 26.57 2.97
CA ALA A 21 -29.26 26.64 2.30
C ALA A 21 -29.16 26.14 0.85
N LEU A 22 -28.10 26.53 0.13
CA LEU A 22 -27.80 26.04 -1.23
C LEU A 22 -27.62 24.52 -1.25
N ALA A 23 -26.78 24.00 -0.37
CA ALA A 23 -26.52 22.57 -0.26
C ALA A 23 -27.78 21.79 0.13
N ALA A 24 -28.57 22.29 1.08
CA ALA A 24 -29.83 21.68 1.49
C ALA A 24 -30.87 21.65 0.37
N ARG A 25 -30.94 22.71 -0.45
CA ARG A 25 -31.85 22.77 -1.62
C ARG A 25 -31.45 21.77 -2.70
N VAL A 26 -30.17 21.70 -3.06
CA VAL A 26 -29.65 20.70 -4.01
C VAL A 26 -29.88 19.28 -3.47
N ARG A 27 -29.65 19.06 -2.18
CA ARG A 27 -29.94 17.78 -1.51
C ARG A 27 -31.38 17.36 -1.66
N ALA A 28 -32.33 18.25 -1.35
CA ALA A 28 -33.76 17.96 -1.43
C ALA A 28 -34.16 17.52 -2.85
N ALA A 29 -33.74 18.27 -3.87
CA ALA A 29 -34.01 17.96 -5.27
C ALA A 29 -33.39 16.63 -5.72
N ALA A 30 -32.11 16.41 -5.39
CA ALA A 30 -31.40 15.18 -5.78
C ALA A 30 -31.97 13.93 -5.10
N LEU A 31 -32.34 14.01 -3.82
CA LEU A 31 -32.96 12.89 -3.11
C LEU A 31 -34.38 12.61 -3.61
N ALA A 32 -35.16 13.64 -3.98
CA ALA A 32 -36.45 13.45 -4.64
C ALA A 32 -36.27 12.72 -5.97
N ALA A 33 -35.31 13.14 -6.80
CA ALA A 33 -34.99 12.46 -8.05
C ALA A 33 -34.54 11.00 -7.84
N ALA A 34 -33.76 10.72 -6.79
CA ALA A 34 -33.33 9.36 -6.44
C ALA A 34 -34.52 8.48 -6.00
N ALA A 35 -35.44 9.03 -5.20
CA ALA A 35 -36.64 8.33 -4.76
C ALA A 35 -37.56 7.97 -5.93
N GLU A 36 -37.70 8.87 -6.90
CA GLU A 36 -38.49 8.69 -8.13
C GLU A 36 -37.73 7.95 -9.25
N ARG A 37 -36.43 7.65 -9.04
CA ARG A 37 -35.53 7.05 -10.04
C ARG A 37 -35.47 7.83 -11.37
N ARG A 38 -35.46 9.16 -11.31
CA ARG A 38 -35.39 10.08 -12.48
C ARG A 38 -33.97 10.23 -13.04
N ALA A 39 -33.63 9.43 -14.04
CA ALA A 39 -32.29 9.42 -14.67
C ALA A 39 -31.96 10.73 -15.43
N ASP A 40 -32.97 11.53 -15.77
CA ASP A 40 -32.86 12.82 -16.44
C ASP A 40 -32.53 13.99 -15.50
N PHE A 41 -32.27 13.72 -14.22
CA PHE A 41 -31.90 14.75 -13.24
C PHE A 41 -30.68 15.57 -13.71
N LEU A 42 -30.86 16.90 -13.76
CA LEU A 42 -29.90 17.89 -14.28
C LEU A 42 -29.50 17.70 -15.76
N ALA A 43 -30.26 16.92 -16.54
CA ALA A 43 -30.15 16.96 -18.00
C ALA A 43 -30.59 18.36 -18.49
N PRO A 44 -29.96 18.91 -19.55
CA PRO A 44 -30.34 20.23 -20.07
C PRO A 44 -31.80 20.24 -20.53
N GLY A 45 -32.56 21.25 -20.10
CA GLY A 45 -33.99 21.39 -20.37
C GLY A 45 -34.90 20.67 -19.37
N THR A 46 -34.34 19.97 -18.38
CA THR A 46 -35.11 19.23 -17.38
C THR A 46 -35.14 19.97 -16.04
N ALA A 47 -36.33 20.39 -15.61
CA ALA A 47 -36.54 20.94 -14.29
C ALA A 47 -36.48 19.85 -13.21
N ALA A 48 -35.73 20.10 -12.14
CA ALA A 48 -35.71 19.30 -10.94
C ALA A 48 -37.02 19.50 -10.17
N ALA A 49 -37.64 18.39 -9.73
CA ALA A 49 -38.75 18.45 -8.80
C ALA A 49 -38.21 18.84 -7.42
N LEU A 50 -38.67 19.97 -6.89
CA LEU A 50 -38.37 20.42 -5.53
C LEU A 50 -39.55 20.08 -4.62
N PRO A 51 -39.32 19.38 -3.50
CA PRO A 51 -40.38 19.17 -2.53
C PRO A 51 -40.78 20.50 -1.86
N ALA A 52 -42.02 20.59 -1.40
CA ALA A 52 -42.61 21.84 -0.90
C ALA A 52 -41.91 22.41 0.34
N ASP A 53 -41.19 21.57 1.09
CA ASP A 53 -40.41 21.91 2.26
C ASP A 53 -38.94 22.25 1.95
N ALA A 54 -38.54 22.25 0.67
CA ALA A 54 -37.19 22.63 0.28
C ALA A 54 -36.90 24.09 0.68
N PRO A 55 -35.73 24.38 1.29
CA PRO A 55 -35.40 25.72 1.73
C PRO A 55 -35.38 26.70 0.56
N GLU A 56 -35.97 27.88 0.79
CA GLU A 56 -35.95 28.98 -0.17
C GLU A 56 -34.57 29.66 -0.13
N VAL A 57 -34.08 30.04 -1.32
CA VAL A 57 -32.78 30.69 -1.51
C VAL A 57 -33.04 31.95 -2.33
N ALA A 58 -32.54 33.10 -1.86
CA ALA A 58 -32.90 34.41 -2.42
C ALA A 58 -32.26 34.68 -3.79
N ASP A 59 -30.92 34.56 -3.89
CA ASP A 59 -30.17 34.86 -5.11
C ASP A 59 -29.64 33.56 -5.76
N GLY A 60 -29.02 32.68 -4.98
CA GLY A 60 -28.46 31.42 -5.48
C GLY A 60 -27.25 31.58 -6.41
N THR A 61 -26.81 32.82 -6.66
CA THR A 61 -25.68 33.17 -7.52
C THR A 61 -24.36 32.83 -6.86
N THR A 62 -23.51 32.12 -7.60
CA THR A 62 -22.13 31.79 -7.22
C THR A 62 -21.19 32.13 -8.38
N PRO A 63 -19.87 32.19 -8.16
CA PRO A 63 -18.89 32.37 -9.25
C PRO A 63 -18.96 31.29 -10.35
N TRP A 64 -19.55 30.13 -10.07
CA TRP A 64 -19.63 28.98 -10.99
C TRP A 64 -21.02 28.74 -11.57
N GLY A 65 -21.98 29.65 -11.30
CA GLY A 65 -23.35 29.57 -11.80
C GLY A 65 -24.40 29.88 -10.74
N ASN A 66 -25.65 29.96 -11.18
CA ASN A 66 -26.79 30.18 -10.29
C ASN A 66 -27.48 28.83 -9.97
N VAL A 67 -27.47 28.43 -8.70
CA VAL A 67 -27.99 27.13 -8.25
C VAL A 67 -29.49 26.97 -8.51
N ARG A 68 -30.26 28.05 -8.40
CA ARG A 68 -31.70 28.03 -8.69
C ARG A 68 -31.94 27.78 -10.17
N GLU A 69 -31.26 28.51 -11.05
CA GLU A 69 -31.36 28.26 -12.49
C GLU A 69 -30.96 26.84 -12.87
N ILE A 70 -29.86 26.32 -12.29
CA ILE A 70 -29.40 24.95 -12.54
C ILE A 70 -30.49 23.92 -12.20
N LEU A 71 -31.23 24.12 -11.10
CA LEU A 71 -32.35 23.24 -10.73
C LEU A 71 -33.58 23.44 -11.61
N GLU A 72 -33.84 24.65 -12.11
CA GLU A 72 -35.01 24.94 -12.95
C GLU A 72 -34.83 24.49 -14.42
N ARG A 73 -33.62 24.60 -14.98
CA ARG A 73 -33.35 24.29 -16.41
C ARG A 73 -32.41 23.12 -16.64
N GLY A 74 -31.86 22.54 -15.59
CA GLY A 74 -30.76 21.58 -15.67
C GLY A 74 -29.40 22.26 -15.91
N ALA A 75 -28.33 21.50 -15.74
CA ALA A 75 -26.96 22.01 -15.86
C ALA A 75 -26.51 22.06 -17.33
N ALA A 76 -26.19 23.26 -17.81
CA ALA A 76 -25.76 23.55 -19.18
C ALA A 76 -24.25 23.36 -19.38
N SER A 77 -23.46 23.43 -18.31
CA SER A 77 -21.99 23.31 -18.37
C SER A 77 -21.45 22.26 -17.39
N ALA A 78 -20.20 21.85 -17.59
CA ALA A 78 -19.51 20.95 -16.67
C ALA A 78 -19.21 21.65 -15.32
N GLU A 79 -19.03 22.98 -15.32
CA GLU A 79 -18.83 23.78 -14.10
C GLU A 79 -20.11 23.83 -13.25
N GLU A 80 -21.28 24.01 -13.87
CA GLU A 80 -22.58 23.96 -13.19
C GLU A 80 -22.85 22.57 -12.59
N LEU A 81 -22.50 21.49 -13.31
CA LEU A 81 -22.57 20.12 -12.79
C LEU A 81 -21.60 19.90 -11.63
N ALA A 82 -20.39 20.43 -11.72
CA ALA A 82 -19.39 20.30 -10.67
C ALA A 82 -19.83 21.06 -9.40
N LEU A 83 -20.43 22.25 -9.55
CA LEU A 83 -21.04 23.00 -8.46
C LEU A 83 -22.17 22.20 -7.78
N ALA A 84 -23.13 21.69 -8.57
CA ALA A 84 -24.23 20.89 -8.03
C ALA A 84 -23.73 19.62 -7.31
N SER A 85 -22.74 18.95 -7.89
CA SER A 85 -22.13 17.74 -7.30
C SER A 85 -21.41 18.04 -5.99
N ALA A 86 -20.65 19.14 -5.93
CA ALA A 86 -19.94 19.57 -4.73
C ALA A 86 -20.92 20.03 -3.62
N LEU A 87 -21.98 20.79 -3.96
CA LEU A 87 -23.02 21.18 -3.01
C LEU A 87 -23.79 19.98 -2.46
N PHE A 88 -24.15 19.01 -3.31
CA PHE A 88 -24.77 17.77 -2.85
C PHE A 88 -23.83 17.00 -1.92
N SER A 89 -22.56 16.83 -2.31
CA SER A 89 -21.56 16.15 -1.47
C SER A 89 -21.39 16.84 -0.11
N TYR A 90 -21.31 18.18 -0.08
CA TYR A 90 -21.27 18.98 1.15
C TYR A 90 -22.50 18.76 2.04
N SER A 91 -23.68 18.68 1.45
CA SER A 91 -24.94 18.48 2.18
C SER A 91 -24.98 17.16 2.98
N LEU A 92 -24.19 16.15 2.57
CA LEU A 92 -24.11 14.86 3.26
C LEU A 92 -23.46 14.98 4.65
N ARG A 93 -22.73 16.07 4.95
CA ARG A 93 -22.13 16.29 6.28
C ARG A 93 -23.16 16.29 7.42
N ALA A 94 -24.40 16.66 7.13
CA ALA A 94 -25.49 16.65 8.10
C ALA A 94 -25.99 15.23 8.41
N ASP A 95 -25.78 14.29 7.48
CA ASP A 95 -26.27 12.91 7.57
C ASP A 95 -25.20 11.92 8.05
N TYR A 96 -23.94 12.35 8.19
CA TYR A 96 -22.81 11.48 8.59
C TYR A 96 -21.96 12.09 9.71
N PRO A 97 -21.55 11.28 10.71
CA PRO A 97 -22.03 9.92 10.98
C PRO A 97 -23.47 9.93 11.52
N SER A 98 -24.24 8.88 11.25
CA SER A 98 -25.60 8.69 11.78
C SER A 98 -25.86 7.22 12.10
N ALA A 99 -27.13 6.85 12.33
CA ALA A 99 -27.49 5.46 12.54
C ALA A 99 -27.16 4.62 11.28
N PRO A 100 -26.63 3.40 11.39
CA PRO A 100 -26.21 2.59 10.25
C PRO A 100 -27.27 2.42 9.16
N GLU A 101 -28.54 2.35 9.53
CA GLU A 101 -29.68 2.25 8.61
C GLU A 101 -29.83 3.51 7.77
N THR A 102 -29.68 4.69 8.39
CA THR A 102 -29.71 5.99 7.71
C THR A 102 -28.51 6.14 6.78
N GLU A 103 -27.32 5.76 7.26
CA GLU A 103 -26.08 5.79 6.48
C GLU A 103 -26.17 4.90 5.24
N ARG A 104 -26.75 3.71 5.38
CA ARG A 104 -26.97 2.78 4.27
C ARG A 104 -27.98 3.32 3.26
N ALA A 105 -29.16 3.75 3.71
CA ALA A 105 -30.19 4.29 2.82
C ALA A 105 -29.69 5.53 2.04
N ARG A 106 -28.87 6.36 2.69
CA ARG A 106 -28.26 7.51 2.03
C ARG A 106 -27.16 7.08 1.05
N ALA A 107 -26.32 6.10 1.38
CA ALA A 107 -25.34 5.55 0.44
C ALA A 107 -26.01 4.94 -0.81
N GLU A 108 -27.16 4.28 -0.67
CA GLU A 108 -27.98 3.78 -1.79
C GLU A 108 -28.44 4.91 -2.71
N SER A 109 -28.92 6.01 -2.14
CA SER A 109 -29.37 7.18 -2.90
C SER A 109 -28.22 7.87 -3.64
N VAL A 110 -27.08 8.08 -2.95
CA VAL A 110 -25.87 8.68 -3.52
C VAL A 110 -25.33 7.83 -4.66
N LEU A 111 -25.25 6.52 -4.46
CA LEU A 111 -24.74 5.60 -5.48
C LEU A 111 -25.64 5.55 -6.71
N TRP A 112 -26.96 5.52 -6.51
CA TRP A 112 -27.89 5.54 -7.62
C TRP A 112 -27.76 6.82 -8.44
N LEU A 113 -27.68 7.98 -7.78
CA LEU A 113 -27.50 9.28 -8.45
C LEU A 113 -26.21 9.30 -9.28
N ALA A 114 -25.10 8.85 -8.69
CA ALA A 114 -23.81 8.79 -9.37
C ALA A 114 -23.80 7.85 -10.58
N ALA A 115 -24.60 6.77 -10.53
CA ALA A 115 -24.63 5.76 -11.60
C ALA A 115 -25.64 6.06 -12.71
N HIS A 116 -26.71 6.82 -12.42
CA HIS A 116 -27.85 6.97 -13.34
C HIS A 116 -28.16 8.41 -13.73
N THR A 117 -27.41 9.39 -13.22
CA THR A 117 -27.60 10.82 -13.55
C THR A 117 -26.28 11.45 -13.96
N ARG A 118 -26.29 12.76 -14.25
CA ARG A 118 -25.06 13.53 -14.54
C ARG A 118 -24.35 14.03 -13.27
N LEU A 119 -24.94 13.81 -12.09
CA LEU A 119 -24.38 14.24 -10.81
C LEU A 119 -23.28 13.27 -10.38
N ASP A 120 -22.07 13.75 -10.10
CA ASP A 120 -20.96 12.94 -9.56
C ASP A 120 -20.54 13.47 -8.18
N PRO A 121 -21.32 13.15 -7.13
CA PRO A 121 -21.00 13.64 -5.79
C PRO A 121 -19.82 12.91 -5.15
N LEU A 122 -19.49 11.71 -5.63
CA LEU A 122 -18.47 10.83 -5.04
C LEU A 122 -17.06 11.39 -5.21
N SER A 123 -16.79 12.09 -6.31
CA SER A 123 -15.48 12.73 -6.52
C SER A 123 -15.17 13.87 -5.55
N ALA A 124 -16.18 14.47 -4.91
CA ALA A 124 -16.02 15.54 -3.93
C ALA A 124 -16.11 15.08 -2.46
N VAL A 125 -16.38 13.80 -2.18
CA VAL A 125 -16.66 13.30 -0.82
C VAL A 125 -15.49 13.54 0.13
N ASP A 126 -14.27 13.19 -0.25
CA ASP A 126 -13.10 13.33 0.64
C ASP A 126 -12.85 14.80 0.98
N ALA A 127 -13.01 15.70 0.01
CA ALA A 127 -12.80 17.13 0.20
C ALA A 127 -13.91 17.78 1.05
N THR A 128 -15.16 17.33 0.90
CA THR A 128 -16.31 17.94 1.59
C THR A 128 -16.58 17.34 2.97
N LEU A 129 -16.45 16.01 3.16
CA LEU A 129 -16.75 15.35 4.44
C LEU A 129 -15.52 15.22 5.35
N GLY A 130 -14.30 15.22 4.79
CA GLY A 130 -13.07 14.97 5.56
C GLY A 130 -13.14 13.63 6.30
N ASP A 131 -12.85 13.62 7.60
CA ASP A 131 -12.86 12.41 8.43
C ASP A 131 -14.23 11.70 8.48
N ARG A 132 -15.32 12.44 8.28
CA ARG A 132 -16.70 11.89 8.26
C ARG A 132 -16.96 11.01 7.04
N ALA A 133 -16.13 11.10 6.00
CA ALA A 133 -16.26 10.28 4.80
C ALA A 133 -16.12 8.78 5.08
N ALA A 134 -15.49 8.40 6.21
CA ALA A 134 -15.24 7.00 6.54
C ALA A 134 -16.52 6.16 6.64
N ALA A 135 -17.59 6.71 7.22
CA ALA A 135 -18.87 6.04 7.34
C ALA A 135 -19.54 5.85 5.97
N LEU A 136 -19.55 6.90 5.14
CA LEU A 136 -20.07 6.84 3.77
C LEU A 136 -19.33 5.80 2.93
N TRP A 137 -17.99 5.77 2.97
CA TRP A 137 -17.21 4.79 2.19
C TRP A 137 -17.49 3.35 2.61
N SER A 138 -17.62 3.10 3.92
CA SER A 138 -17.99 1.78 4.44
C SER A 138 -19.38 1.35 3.95
N SER A 139 -20.37 2.23 4.08
CA SER A 139 -21.74 1.98 3.64
C SER A 139 -21.84 1.80 2.12
N LEU A 140 -21.06 2.57 1.35
CA LEU A 140 -20.98 2.44 -0.12
C LEU A 140 -20.47 1.06 -0.55
N ALA A 141 -19.42 0.54 0.11
CA ALA A 141 -18.92 -0.81 -0.18
C ALA A 141 -19.95 -1.90 0.14
N GLN A 142 -20.69 -1.77 1.25
CA GLN A 142 -21.74 -2.73 1.60
C GLN A 142 -22.91 -2.71 0.62
N VAL A 143 -23.34 -1.52 0.19
CA VAL A 143 -24.41 -1.35 -0.80
C VAL A 143 -23.97 -1.90 -2.16
N ALA A 144 -22.77 -1.55 -2.61
CA ALA A 144 -22.22 -1.96 -3.90
C ALA A 144 -22.10 -3.48 -4.07
N ALA A 145 -21.95 -4.24 -2.97
CA ALA A 145 -21.88 -5.69 -3.01
C ALA A 145 -23.19 -6.36 -3.47
N THR A 146 -24.33 -5.69 -3.29
CA THR A 146 -25.67 -6.16 -3.70
C THR A 146 -26.31 -5.29 -4.78
N ALA A 147 -25.58 -4.29 -5.26
CA ALA A 147 -26.07 -3.29 -6.21
C ALA A 147 -26.11 -3.83 -7.64
N SER A 148 -26.71 -3.05 -8.56
CA SER A 148 -26.63 -3.34 -9.98
C SER A 148 -25.18 -3.24 -10.48
N ARG A 149 -24.89 -3.85 -11.65
CA ARG A 149 -23.53 -3.85 -12.22
C ARG A 149 -22.99 -2.43 -12.46
N SER A 150 -23.83 -1.51 -12.93
CA SER A 150 -23.45 -0.10 -13.16
C SER A 150 -23.08 0.60 -11.86
N GLU A 151 -23.90 0.45 -10.83
CA GLU A 151 -23.64 1.00 -9.49
C GLU A 151 -22.37 0.43 -8.87
N ALA A 152 -22.18 -0.89 -8.90
CA ALA A 152 -20.98 -1.52 -8.35
C ALA A 152 -19.69 -1.01 -9.03
N VAL A 153 -19.74 -0.75 -10.34
CA VAL A 153 -18.61 -0.20 -11.11
C VAL A 153 -18.32 1.24 -10.71
N VAL A 154 -19.34 2.07 -10.55
CA VAL A 154 -19.20 3.47 -10.12
C VAL A 154 -18.64 3.53 -8.69
N ALA A 155 -19.18 2.72 -7.77
CA ALA A 155 -18.64 2.60 -6.42
C ALA A 155 -17.16 2.17 -6.43
N ALA A 156 -16.81 1.19 -7.26
CA ALA A 156 -15.43 0.73 -7.38
C ALA A 156 -14.48 1.79 -7.92
N ALA A 157 -14.90 2.55 -8.94
CA ALA A 157 -14.12 3.65 -9.49
C ALA A 157 -13.89 4.76 -8.45
N ALA A 158 -14.94 5.13 -7.71
CA ALA A 158 -14.86 6.13 -6.64
C ALA A 158 -13.91 5.67 -5.50
N LEU A 159 -14.09 4.46 -4.99
CA LEU A 159 -13.23 3.87 -3.94
C LEU A 159 -11.77 3.74 -4.38
N SER A 160 -11.51 3.48 -5.66
CA SER A 160 -10.15 3.39 -6.21
C SER A 160 -9.47 4.73 -6.41
N THR A 161 -10.25 5.80 -6.61
CA THR A 161 -9.75 7.17 -6.81
C THR A 161 -9.49 7.87 -5.49
N SER A 162 -10.27 7.57 -4.44
CA SER A 162 -10.07 8.14 -3.10
C SER A 162 -8.69 7.77 -2.52
N ALA A 163 -8.04 8.77 -1.93
CA ALA A 163 -6.79 8.61 -1.19
C ALA A 163 -7.02 8.28 0.30
N SER A 164 -8.27 8.31 0.77
CA SER A 164 -8.56 8.15 2.19
C SER A 164 -8.28 6.71 2.67
N PRO A 165 -7.72 6.52 3.88
CA PRO A 165 -7.54 5.18 4.45
C PRO A 165 -8.86 4.42 4.62
N ALA A 166 -9.98 5.13 4.79
CA ALA A 166 -11.30 4.52 4.91
C ALA A 166 -11.79 3.96 3.58
N ALA A 167 -11.64 4.68 2.46
CA ALA A 167 -11.93 4.16 1.14
C ALA A 167 -11.04 2.95 0.81
N ALA A 168 -9.77 2.95 1.21
CA ALA A 168 -8.89 1.79 1.03
C ALA A 168 -9.39 0.52 1.76
N ARG A 169 -9.93 0.67 2.98
CA ARG A 169 -10.56 -0.44 3.73
C ARG A 169 -11.86 -0.89 3.05
N ALA A 170 -12.73 0.05 2.71
CA ALA A 170 -13.98 -0.22 2.00
C ALA A 170 -13.75 -0.92 0.65
N ARG A 171 -12.72 -0.51 -0.09
CA ARG A 171 -12.26 -1.16 -1.33
C ARG A 171 -11.85 -2.62 -1.10
N ALA A 172 -11.11 -2.90 -0.04
CA ALA A 172 -10.71 -4.26 0.32
C ALA A 172 -11.95 -5.12 0.64
N THR A 173 -12.87 -4.61 1.45
CA THR A 173 -14.14 -5.28 1.76
C THR A 173 -14.94 -5.59 0.50
N LEU A 174 -15.15 -4.62 -0.38
CA LEU A 174 -15.89 -4.84 -1.63
C LEU A 174 -15.17 -5.82 -2.57
N ALA A 175 -13.84 -5.82 -2.60
CA ALA A 175 -13.07 -6.75 -3.43
C ALA A 175 -13.16 -8.20 -2.95
N GLU A 176 -13.35 -8.41 -1.64
CA GLU A 176 -13.58 -9.73 -1.03
C GLU A 176 -14.99 -10.24 -1.29
N THR A 177 -16.00 -9.36 -1.24
CA THR A 177 -17.41 -9.76 -1.39
C THR A 177 -17.90 -9.78 -2.83
N SER A 178 -17.27 -9.04 -3.75
CA SER A 178 -17.73 -8.92 -5.14
C SER A 178 -17.36 -10.16 -5.97
N SER A 179 -18.35 -10.79 -6.60
CA SER A 179 -18.16 -11.83 -7.61
C SER A 179 -17.83 -11.27 -9.00
N GLU A 180 -18.17 -10.01 -9.27
CA GLU A 180 -18.05 -9.38 -10.59
C GLU A 180 -16.58 -9.13 -10.99
N PRO A 181 -16.06 -9.73 -12.09
CA PRO A 181 -14.66 -9.59 -12.49
C PRO A 181 -14.24 -8.15 -12.78
N MET A 182 -15.13 -7.36 -13.39
CA MET A 182 -14.86 -5.96 -13.75
C MET A 182 -14.74 -5.06 -12.52
N VAL A 183 -15.60 -5.27 -11.53
CA VAL A 183 -15.54 -4.58 -10.23
C VAL A 183 -14.25 -4.96 -9.53
N ARG A 184 -13.90 -6.25 -9.47
CA ARG A 184 -12.62 -6.69 -8.90
C ARG A 184 -11.43 -6.06 -9.62
N ALA A 185 -11.43 -5.98 -10.95
CA ALA A 185 -10.36 -5.35 -11.71
C ALA A 185 -10.19 -3.85 -11.38
N LEU A 186 -11.29 -3.12 -11.17
CA LEU A 186 -11.24 -1.71 -10.76
C LEU A 186 -10.77 -1.52 -9.32
N LEU A 187 -11.18 -2.41 -8.40
CA LEU A 187 -10.82 -2.35 -6.97
C LEU A 187 -9.40 -2.82 -6.70
N HIS A 188 -8.86 -3.68 -7.56
CA HIS A 188 -7.43 -3.84 -7.68
C HIS A 188 -6.92 -2.55 -8.31
N LYS A 189 -6.73 -1.52 -7.47
CA LYS A 189 -5.77 -0.46 -7.79
C LYS A 189 -4.58 -1.22 -8.35
N PRO A 190 -4.11 -0.94 -9.59
CA PRO A 190 -2.87 -1.55 -10.05
C PRO A 190 -1.87 -1.19 -8.97
N SER A 191 -1.61 -2.16 -8.08
CA SER A 191 -0.78 -1.97 -6.90
C SER A 191 0.45 -1.40 -7.50
N GLU A 192 0.71 -0.09 -7.32
CA GLU A 192 1.70 0.69 -8.08
C GLU A 192 2.78 -0.30 -8.39
N ARG A 193 2.76 -0.84 -9.64
CA ARG A 193 3.64 -1.97 -9.93
C ARG A 193 4.97 -1.41 -9.49
N PRO A 194 5.69 -2.04 -8.55
CA PRO A 194 6.93 -1.46 -8.13
C PRO A 194 7.82 -1.61 -9.36
N ASP A 195 7.71 -0.65 -10.28
CA ASP A 195 8.43 -0.56 -11.55
C ASP A 195 9.90 -0.51 -11.23
N ARG A 196 10.23 -0.22 -9.96
CA ARG A 196 11.54 -0.21 -9.38
C ARG A 196 11.53 -0.79 -7.96
N LEU A 197 12.16 -1.95 -7.77
CA LEU A 197 12.59 -2.42 -6.45
C LEU A 197 13.99 -1.90 -6.14
N SER A 198 14.13 -1.08 -5.11
CA SER A 198 15.42 -0.57 -4.65
C SER A 198 15.96 -1.42 -3.49
N GLY A 199 17.23 -1.82 -3.58
CA GLY A 199 17.93 -2.60 -2.57
C GLY A 199 19.45 -2.50 -2.71
N GLU A 200 20.17 -3.52 -2.27
CA GLU A 200 21.63 -3.61 -2.44
C GLU A 200 22.02 -4.85 -3.24
N LEU A 201 22.99 -4.70 -4.15
CA LEU A 201 23.57 -5.84 -4.86
C LEU A 201 24.26 -6.76 -3.85
N ALA A 202 23.72 -7.97 -3.70
CA ALA A 202 24.25 -9.00 -2.84
C ALA A 202 25.06 -10.02 -3.65
N PRO A 203 26.08 -10.66 -3.06
CA PRO A 203 26.71 -11.79 -3.72
C PRO A 203 25.70 -12.92 -3.90
N SER A 204 25.82 -13.64 -5.00
CA SER A 204 25.03 -14.83 -5.27
C SER A 204 25.21 -15.86 -4.15
N PRO A 205 24.14 -16.56 -3.73
CA PRO A 205 24.25 -17.62 -2.76
C PRO A 205 25.19 -18.72 -3.25
N HIS A 206 26.11 -19.14 -2.38
CA HIS A 206 26.87 -20.37 -2.58
C HIS A 206 25.99 -21.58 -2.23
N GLY A 207 26.26 -22.71 -2.87
CA GLY A 207 25.63 -23.98 -2.48
C GLY A 207 26.00 -24.37 -1.04
N PRO A 208 25.27 -25.30 -0.42
CA PRO A 208 25.51 -25.74 0.96
C PRO A 208 26.93 -26.29 1.15
N VAL A 209 27.39 -27.15 0.22
CA VAL A 209 28.73 -27.77 0.29
C VAL A 209 29.84 -26.71 0.29
N VAL A 210 29.79 -25.76 -0.66
CA VAL A 210 30.78 -24.68 -0.75
C VAL A 210 30.73 -23.79 0.49
N THR A 211 29.54 -23.51 1.01
CA THR A 211 29.37 -22.72 2.23
C THR A 211 30.01 -23.42 3.42
N THR A 212 29.80 -24.73 3.59
CA THR A 212 30.41 -25.53 4.65
C THR A 212 31.93 -25.56 4.54
N LEU A 213 32.47 -25.81 3.34
CA LEU A 213 33.93 -25.80 3.13
C LEU A 213 34.55 -24.42 3.43
N LEU A 214 33.94 -23.34 2.95
CA LEU A 214 34.39 -21.98 3.24
C LEU A 214 34.27 -21.60 4.72
N ALA A 215 33.25 -22.14 5.41
CA ALA A 215 33.09 -21.94 6.84
C ALA A 215 34.16 -22.70 7.65
N LEU A 216 34.38 -23.98 7.34
CA LEU A 216 35.38 -24.83 7.99
C LEU A 216 36.81 -24.31 7.79
N THR A 217 37.12 -23.78 6.61
CA THR A 217 38.43 -23.19 6.31
C THR A 217 38.62 -21.79 6.90
N GLY A 218 37.60 -21.21 7.54
CA GLY A 218 37.66 -19.84 8.09
C GLY A 218 37.55 -18.72 7.03
N ILE A 219 37.69 -19.04 5.74
CA ILE A 219 37.70 -18.08 4.62
C ILE A 219 36.39 -17.28 4.58
N LEU A 220 35.25 -17.92 4.87
CA LEU A 220 33.96 -17.24 4.90
C LEU A 220 33.96 -16.08 5.91
N PHE A 221 34.55 -16.28 7.09
CA PHE A 221 34.63 -15.26 8.14
C PHE A 221 35.54 -14.12 7.72
N VAL A 222 36.70 -14.42 7.13
CA VAL A 222 37.62 -13.40 6.58
C VAL A 222 36.90 -12.54 5.53
N MET A 223 36.20 -13.16 4.56
CA MET A 223 35.47 -12.43 3.52
C MET A 223 34.34 -11.57 4.09
N ARG A 224 33.62 -12.06 5.11
CA ARG A 224 32.54 -11.32 5.76
C ARG A 224 33.07 -10.17 6.60
N GLY A 225 34.14 -10.39 7.36
CA GLY A 225 34.86 -9.38 8.12
C GLY A 225 35.41 -8.28 7.23
N ALA A 226 36.10 -8.63 6.14
CA ALA A 226 36.60 -7.68 5.16
C ALA A 226 35.48 -6.83 4.55
N ARG A 227 34.32 -7.42 4.24
CA ARG A 227 33.17 -6.66 3.74
C ARG A 227 32.57 -5.73 4.80
N LEU A 228 32.46 -6.19 6.04
CA LEU A 228 31.95 -5.38 7.14
C LEU A 228 32.89 -4.19 7.39
N LEU A 229 34.20 -4.44 7.46
CA LEU A 229 35.23 -3.41 7.57
C LEU A 229 35.17 -2.44 6.39
N GLY A 230 35.04 -2.92 5.15
CA GLY A 230 34.87 -2.04 3.99
C GLY A 230 33.61 -1.17 4.08
N ARG A 231 32.52 -1.69 4.64
CA ARG A 231 31.29 -0.92 4.86
C ARG A 231 31.45 0.13 5.96
N LEU A 232 32.12 -0.20 7.06
CA LEU A 232 32.29 0.70 8.21
C LEU A 232 33.37 1.75 7.95
N ALA A 233 34.54 1.33 7.47
CA ALA A 233 35.70 2.20 7.28
C ALA A 233 35.61 3.04 5.99
N LEU A 234 35.07 2.48 4.91
CA LEU A 234 35.07 3.13 3.59
C LEU A 234 33.67 3.51 3.08
N ALA A 235 32.63 3.35 3.91
CA ALA A 235 31.24 3.52 3.51
C ALA A 235 30.89 2.76 2.22
N TYR A 236 31.49 1.57 2.02
CA TYR A 236 31.32 0.81 0.79
C TYR A 236 29.88 0.29 0.64
N LYS A 237 29.17 0.78 -0.37
CA LYS A 237 27.79 0.42 -0.68
C LYS A 237 27.64 0.02 -2.14
N LYS A 238 26.66 -0.84 -2.42
CA LYS A 238 26.29 -1.22 -3.78
C LYS A 238 24.78 -1.11 -3.98
N PRO A 239 24.21 0.10 -3.98
CA PRO A 239 22.78 0.24 -4.26
C PRO A 239 22.46 -0.34 -5.63
N ALA A 240 21.37 -1.10 -5.68
CA ALA A 240 20.87 -1.75 -6.87
C ALA A 240 19.36 -1.54 -6.98
N ALA A 241 18.87 -1.38 -8.20
CA ALA A 241 17.46 -1.28 -8.51
C ALA A 241 17.10 -2.32 -9.56
N LEU A 242 16.04 -3.09 -9.31
CA LEU A 242 15.43 -3.98 -10.29
C LEU A 242 14.21 -3.28 -10.87
N LYS A 243 14.16 -3.15 -12.19
CA LYS A 243 13.00 -2.65 -12.90
C LYS A 243 12.42 -3.74 -13.79
N LEU A 244 11.09 -3.78 -13.85
CA LEU A 244 10.38 -4.63 -14.78
C LEU A 244 10.05 -3.80 -16.02
N THR A 245 10.59 -4.18 -17.17
CA THR A 245 10.30 -3.54 -18.45
C THR A 245 9.67 -4.55 -19.41
N GLU A 246 9.10 -4.05 -20.51
CA GLU A 246 8.51 -4.91 -21.54
C GLU A 246 9.55 -5.90 -22.13
N ARG A 247 10.83 -5.54 -22.08
CA ARG A 247 11.95 -6.35 -22.58
C ARG A 247 12.41 -7.41 -21.58
N GLY A 248 12.09 -7.26 -20.29
CA GLY A 248 12.50 -8.18 -19.23
C GLY A 248 12.85 -7.48 -17.92
N LEU A 249 13.85 -8.01 -17.23
CA LEU A 249 14.29 -7.48 -15.94
C LEU A 249 15.56 -6.64 -16.10
N GLU A 250 15.46 -5.35 -15.81
CA GLU A 250 16.59 -4.42 -15.86
C GLU A 250 17.18 -4.24 -14.46
N LEU A 251 18.46 -4.57 -14.31
CA LEU A 251 19.22 -4.37 -13.09
C LEU A 251 20.16 -3.18 -13.25
N GLU A 252 19.86 -2.08 -12.59
CA GLU A 252 20.76 -0.95 -12.43
C GLU A 252 21.51 -1.12 -11.11
N HIS A 253 22.85 -1.07 -11.11
CA HIS A 253 23.61 -1.05 -9.86
C HIS A 253 24.83 -0.17 -9.96
N ARG A 254 25.11 0.54 -8.87
CA ARG A 254 26.29 1.39 -8.73
C ARG A 254 27.10 1.00 -7.51
N THR A 255 28.42 1.05 -7.63
CA THR A 255 29.34 0.83 -6.52
C THR A 255 29.76 2.19 -5.97
N GLU A 256 29.48 2.43 -4.70
CA GLU A 256 29.79 3.66 -3.98
C GLU A 256 30.91 3.41 -2.95
N LEU A 257 31.85 4.34 -2.87
CA LEU A 257 32.92 4.37 -1.85
C LEU A 257 33.02 5.80 -1.33
N LEU A 258 32.92 5.99 -0.02
CA LEU A 258 32.93 7.32 0.62
C LEU A 258 31.91 8.29 0.00
N GLY A 259 30.72 7.78 -0.34
CA GLY A 259 29.64 8.55 -0.97
C GLY A 259 29.86 8.89 -2.45
N ARG A 260 30.98 8.51 -3.06
CA ARG A 260 31.26 8.73 -4.49
C ARG A 260 30.97 7.48 -5.31
N VAL A 261 30.39 7.66 -6.48
CA VAL A 261 30.12 6.57 -7.43
C VAL A 261 31.41 6.18 -8.12
N LEU A 262 31.93 4.99 -7.83
CA LEU A 262 33.11 4.43 -8.50
C LEU A 262 32.77 3.77 -9.83
N LYS A 263 31.59 3.16 -9.92
CA LYS A 263 31.19 2.36 -11.07
C LYS A 263 29.69 2.29 -11.17
N ASN A 264 29.13 2.58 -12.34
CA ASN A 264 27.73 2.32 -12.66
C ASN A 264 27.63 1.21 -13.70
N ARG A 265 26.65 0.31 -13.57
CA ARG A 265 26.41 -0.79 -14.49
C ARG A 265 24.92 -1.05 -14.59
N GLU A 266 24.47 -1.19 -15.82
CA GLU A 266 23.12 -1.61 -16.17
C GLU A 266 23.19 -2.99 -16.82
N THR A 267 22.27 -3.88 -16.47
CA THR A 267 22.22 -5.24 -17.00
C THR A 267 20.78 -5.62 -17.26
N ILE A 268 20.45 -5.85 -18.53
CA ILE A 268 19.13 -6.30 -18.94
C ILE A 268 19.15 -7.82 -19.01
N VAL A 269 18.20 -8.47 -18.35
CA VAL A 269 17.94 -9.91 -18.45
C VAL A 269 16.63 -10.07 -19.22
N PRO A 270 16.71 -10.39 -20.53
CA PRO A 270 15.52 -10.57 -21.34
C PRO A 270 14.63 -11.70 -20.82
N VAL A 271 13.31 -11.62 -21.04
CA VAL A 271 12.35 -12.63 -20.58
C VAL A 271 12.70 -14.02 -21.12
N GLU A 272 13.14 -14.11 -22.37
CA GLU A 272 13.57 -15.35 -23.02
C GLU A 272 14.83 -15.97 -22.39
N ASN A 273 15.68 -15.13 -21.77
CA ASN A 273 16.87 -15.57 -21.05
C ASN A 273 16.59 -15.74 -19.54
N LEU A 274 15.38 -15.50 -19.05
CA LEU A 274 15.04 -15.68 -17.65
C LEU A 274 14.76 -17.15 -17.37
N ALA A 275 15.62 -17.82 -16.58
CA ALA A 275 15.41 -19.22 -16.21
C ALA A 275 14.53 -19.33 -14.96
N ARG A 276 14.80 -18.49 -13.96
CA ARG A 276 14.08 -18.48 -12.68
C ARG A 276 14.28 -17.15 -11.96
N VAL A 277 13.21 -16.65 -11.34
CA VAL A 277 13.30 -15.60 -10.33
C VAL A 277 12.74 -16.16 -9.04
N THR A 278 13.51 -16.10 -7.98
CA THR A 278 13.08 -16.65 -6.68
C THR A 278 13.35 -15.64 -5.60
N ARG A 279 12.37 -15.47 -4.71
CA ARG A 279 12.60 -14.85 -3.41
C ARG A 279 13.32 -15.86 -2.53
N GLU A 280 14.30 -15.37 -1.80
CA GLU A 280 14.96 -16.13 -0.76
C GLU A 280 14.95 -15.31 0.53
N VAL A 281 14.51 -15.91 1.62
CA VAL A 281 14.62 -15.32 2.95
C VAL A 281 15.98 -15.71 3.48
N ARG A 282 16.89 -14.73 3.59
CA ARG A 282 18.25 -15.01 4.03
C ARG A 282 18.19 -15.41 5.51
N PHE A 283 18.68 -16.61 5.82
CA PHE A 283 18.94 -17.04 7.19
C PHE A 283 17.73 -17.06 8.13
N SER A 284 16.62 -17.68 7.72
CA SER A 284 15.41 -17.80 8.57
C SER A 284 15.65 -18.41 9.97
N ARG A 285 16.80 -19.08 10.17
CA ARG A 285 17.21 -19.76 11.40
C ARG A 285 18.57 -19.32 11.97
N LEU A 286 19.25 -18.31 11.41
CA LEU A 286 20.60 -17.97 11.90
C LEU A 286 20.57 -17.36 13.30
N GLY A 287 19.56 -16.55 13.65
CA GLY A 287 19.37 -16.06 15.02
C GLY A 287 19.28 -17.22 16.00
N LEU A 288 18.43 -18.22 15.69
CA LEU A 288 18.31 -19.44 16.47
C LEU A 288 19.63 -20.22 16.61
N TYR A 289 20.38 -20.41 15.52
CA TYR A 289 21.64 -21.15 15.60
C TYR A 289 22.74 -20.38 16.33
N ALA A 290 22.83 -19.06 16.11
CA ALA A 290 23.80 -18.22 16.80
C ALA A 290 23.52 -18.16 18.29
N GLY A 291 22.23 -18.11 18.65
CA GLY A 291 21.81 -18.12 20.03
C GLY A 291 22.01 -19.47 20.72
N LEU A 292 21.65 -20.59 20.06
CA LEU A 292 21.96 -21.93 20.57
C LEU A 292 23.47 -22.12 20.77
N PHE A 293 24.29 -21.61 19.86
CA PHE A 293 25.75 -21.66 19.99
C PHE A 293 26.25 -20.83 21.18
N ALA A 294 25.73 -19.61 21.37
CA ALA A 294 26.05 -18.78 22.52
C ALA A 294 25.65 -19.45 23.84
N LEU A 295 24.48 -20.08 23.88
CA LEU A 295 23.99 -20.84 25.03
C LEU A 295 24.89 -22.04 25.35
N VAL A 296 25.31 -22.81 24.34
CA VAL A 296 26.21 -23.96 24.54
C VAL A 296 27.57 -23.52 25.07
N ILE A 297 28.17 -22.47 24.51
CA ILE A 297 29.46 -21.95 24.99
C ILE A 297 29.34 -21.40 26.41
N GLY A 298 28.32 -20.59 26.67
CA GLY A 298 28.08 -20.01 28.00
C GLY A 298 27.86 -21.09 29.06
N SER A 299 27.07 -22.12 28.73
CA SER A 299 26.83 -23.26 29.61
C SER A 299 28.09 -24.08 29.86
N TYR A 300 28.88 -24.36 28.82
CA TYR A 300 30.10 -25.14 28.95
C TYR A 300 31.15 -24.44 29.83
N ILE A 301 31.44 -23.17 29.55
CA ILE A 301 32.42 -22.38 30.32
C ILE A 301 31.90 -22.14 31.74
N GLY A 302 30.63 -21.76 31.89
CA GLY A 302 30.05 -21.46 33.19
C GLY A 302 29.96 -22.68 34.11
N MET A 303 29.60 -23.85 33.58
CA MET A 303 29.61 -25.10 34.36
C MET A 303 31.04 -25.48 34.77
N GLY A 304 32.03 -25.27 33.90
CA GLY A 304 33.45 -25.46 34.25
C GLY A 304 33.87 -24.64 35.47
N LEU A 305 33.54 -23.35 35.48
CA LEU A 305 33.80 -22.45 36.61
C LEU A 305 33.07 -22.89 37.89
N ILE A 306 31.84 -23.38 37.78
CA ILE A 306 31.07 -23.88 38.93
C ILE A 306 31.74 -25.14 39.51
N VAL A 307 32.13 -26.10 38.66
CA VAL A 307 32.82 -27.32 39.10
C VAL A 307 34.15 -26.98 39.76
N ASP A 308 34.93 -26.08 39.17
CA ASP A 308 36.20 -25.65 39.74
C ASP A 308 36.00 -24.93 41.07
N GLY A 309 34.99 -24.06 41.17
CA GLY A 309 34.63 -23.38 42.42
C GLY A 309 34.19 -24.33 43.53
N ALA A 310 33.51 -25.43 43.19
CA ALA A 310 33.07 -26.45 44.13
C ALA A 310 34.20 -27.38 44.60
N ARG A 311 35.24 -27.58 43.76
CA ARG A 311 36.39 -28.44 44.09
C ARG A 311 37.38 -27.79 45.08
N VAL A 312 37.35 -26.47 45.22
CA VAL A 312 38.22 -25.74 46.17
C VAL A 312 37.76 -26.02 47.61
N PRO A 313 38.65 -26.40 48.55
CA PRO A 313 38.31 -26.57 49.96
C PRO A 313 37.68 -25.30 50.54
N GLY A 314 36.49 -25.43 51.13
CA GLY A 314 35.69 -24.29 51.61
C GLY A 314 34.74 -23.69 50.58
N SER A 315 34.74 -24.19 49.33
CA SER A 315 34.07 -23.62 48.15
C SER A 315 34.52 -22.19 47.85
N SER A 316 34.59 -21.81 46.57
CA SER A 316 34.94 -20.44 46.16
C SER A 316 33.69 -19.70 45.67
N PRO A 317 33.02 -18.88 46.52
CA PRO A 317 31.86 -18.09 46.11
C PRO A 317 32.09 -17.24 44.85
N PRO A 318 33.27 -16.61 44.64
CA PRO A 318 33.53 -15.84 43.42
C PRO A 318 33.51 -16.68 42.14
N LEU A 319 34.05 -17.91 42.16
CA LEU A 319 34.04 -18.80 40.98
C LEU A 319 32.62 -19.30 40.67
N LEU A 320 31.85 -19.64 41.70
CA LEU A 320 30.44 -20.00 41.56
C LEU A 320 29.62 -18.84 40.97
N GLY A 321 29.81 -17.62 41.51
CA GLY A 321 29.15 -16.41 41.01
C GLY A 321 29.53 -16.08 39.57
N MET A 322 30.81 -16.18 39.21
CA MET A 322 31.27 -15.96 37.85
C MET A 322 30.70 -17.00 36.88
N GLY A 323 30.64 -18.27 37.29
CA GLY A 323 30.04 -19.34 36.48
C GLY A 323 28.56 -19.08 36.18
N LEU A 324 27.77 -18.71 37.20
CA LEU A 324 26.37 -18.32 37.03
C LEU A 324 26.22 -17.09 36.12
N LEU A 325 27.10 -16.10 36.26
CA LEU A 325 27.09 -14.90 35.43
C LEU A 325 27.37 -15.24 33.95
N VAL A 326 28.36 -16.10 33.67
CA VAL A 326 28.68 -16.54 32.30
C VAL A 326 27.51 -17.30 31.67
N ILE A 327 26.82 -18.15 32.42
CA ILE A 327 25.60 -18.84 31.95
C ILE A 327 24.50 -17.84 31.64
N GLY A 328 24.22 -16.92 32.57
CA GLY A 328 23.21 -15.87 32.38
C GLY A 328 23.50 -14.98 31.17
N LEU A 329 24.77 -14.63 30.95
CA LEU A 329 25.21 -13.87 29.79
C LEU A 329 25.00 -14.66 28.48
N GLY A 330 25.29 -15.96 28.47
CA GLY A 330 25.02 -16.84 27.34
C GLY A 330 23.54 -16.84 26.94
N ILE A 331 22.64 -16.96 27.94
CA ILE A 331 21.19 -16.89 27.75
C ILE A 331 20.76 -15.51 27.23
N ALA A 332 21.29 -14.43 27.79
CA ALA A 332 20.94 -13.07 27.38
C ALA A 332 21.36 -12.79 25.93
N ILE A 333 22.56 -13.25 25.52
CA ILE A 333 23.05 -13.14 24.15
C ILE A 333 22.18 -13.98 23.19
N ASP A 334 21.80 -15.20 23.57
CA ASP A 334 20.89 -16.06 22.80
C ASP A 334 19.56 -15.35 22.51
N PHE A 335 18.93 -14.81 23.55
CA PHE A 335 17.68 -14.10 23.44
C PHE A 335 17.80 -12.82 22.59
N GLY A 336 18.86 -12.04 22.82
CA GLY A 336 19.13 -10.82 22.06
C GLY A 336 19.38 -11.08 20.57
N LEU A 337 20.17 -12.10 20.23
CA LEU A 337 20.44 -12.49 18.84
C LEU A 337 19.20 -13.04 18.14
N THR A 338 18.30 -13.69 18.87
CA THR A 338 17.02 -14.15 18.35
C THR A 338 16.11 -12.98 18.00
N LEU A 339 15.98 -11.99 18.91
CA LEU A 339 15.19 -10.77 18.68
C LEU A 339 15.72 -9.91 17.52
N VAL A 340 17.03 -9.65 17.48
CA VAL A 340 17.66 -8.88 16.38
C VAL A 340 17.58 -9.66 15.06
N GLY A 341 17.59 -11.00 15.14
CA GLY A 341 17.36 -11.88 13.99
C GLY A 341 15.97 -11.70 13.38
N ASP A 342 14.94 -11.45 14.20
CA ASP A 342 13.57 -11.19 13.75
C ASP A 342 13.41 -9.83 13.06
N GLU A 343 14.13 -8.80 13.50
CA GLU A 343 14.15 -7.50 12.81
C GLU A 343 14.88 -7.60 11.46
N ALA A 344 15.97 -8.37 11.40
CA ALA A 344 16.64 -8.71 10.15
C ALA A 344 15.80 -9.60 9.21
N ARG A 345 14.80 -10.32 9.75
CA ARG A 345 13.86 -11.20 9.04
C ARG A 345 12.92 -10.42 8.11
N GLY A 346 12.73 -9.13 8.38
CA GLY A 346 11.96 -8.22 7.52
C GLY A 346 12.61 -7.97 6.16
N LYS A 347 13.86 -8.38 5.92
CA LYS A 347 14.57 -8.15 4.65
C LYS A 347 14.67 -9.43 3.83
N VAL A 348 14.22 -9.35 2.59
CA VAL A 348 14.31 -10.46 1.63
C VAL A 348 15.36 -10.18 0.56
N ARG A 349 15.72 -11.21 -0.18
CA ARG A 349 16.50 -11.06 -1.41
C ARG A 349 15.77 -11.68 -2.59
N ILE A 350 15.87 -11.05 -3.74
CA ILE A 350 15.47 -11.63 -5.02
C ILE A 350 16.73 -12.14 -5.71
N VAL A 351 16.67 -13.37 -6.20
CA VAL A 351 17.71 -14.00 -7.01
C VAL A 351 17.17 -14.18 -8.42
N VAL A 352 17.80 -13.49 -9.37
CA VAL A 352 17.52 -13.59 -10.80
C VAL A 352 18.54 -14.57 -11.40
N ILE A 353 18.04 -15.67 -11.94
CA ILE A 353 18.84 -16.72 -12.55
C ILE A 353 18.58 -16.68 -14.06
N PRO A 354 19.52 -16.13 -14.86
CA PRO A 354 19.40 -16.21 -16.30
C PRO A 354 19.77 -17.62 -16.81
N LYS A 355 19.32 -17.99 -18.02
CA LYS A 355 19.72 -19.23 -18.70
C LYS A 355 21.20 -19.19 -19.08
N LYS A 356 21.67 -18.02 -19.53
CA LYS A 356 23.08 -17.73 -19.83
C LYS A 356 23.55 -16.51 -19.03
N GLY A 357 24.67 -16.64 -18.33
CA GLY A 357 25.33 -15.55 -17.59
C GLY A 357 25.35 -15.73 -16.06
N PRO A 358 25.90 -14.74 -15.33
CA PRO A 358 26.00 -14.81 -13.87
C PRO A 358 24.62 -14.62 -13.20
N LYS A 359 24.43 -15.29 -12.06
CA LYS A 359 23.28 -15.04 -11.18
C LYS A 359 23.37 -13.63 -10.62
N LEU A 360 22.24 -12.92 -10.60
CA LEU A 360 22.14 -11.58 -10.03
C LEU A 360 21.29 -11.64 -8.76
N CYS A 361 21.71 -10.93 -7.71
CA CYS A 361 21.01 -10.97 -6.44
C CYS A 361 20.90 -9.57 -5.84
N ILE A 362 19.69 -9.22 -5.43
CA ILE A 362 19.39 -7.95 -4.77
C ILE A 362 18.83 -8.30 -3.40
N GLY A 363 19.51 -7.83 -2.35
CA GLY A 363 19.09 -7.99 -0.98
C GLY A 363 18.53 -6.70 -0.38
N ALA A 364 18.13 -6.80 0.88
CA ALA A 364 17.55 -5.69 1.65
C ALA A 364 16.24 -5.15 1.05
N LEU A 365 15.47 -6.03 0.41
CA LEU A 365 14.17 -5.70 -0.16
C LEU A 365 13.06 -5.87 0.87
N ASP A 366 12.01 -5.06 0.74
CA ASP A 366 10.74 -5.26 1.44
C ASP A 366 10.06 -6.54 0.94
N PRO A 367 9.51 -7.40 1.81
CA PRO A 367 8.89 -8.66 1.41
C PRO A 367 7.67 -8.46 0.52
N LYS A 368 6.82 -7.47 0.81
CA LYS A 368 5.58 -7.23 0.06
C LYS A 368 5.90 -6.72 -1.33
N SER A 369 6.83 -5.76 -1.44
CA SER A 369 7.28 -5.27 -2.75
C SER A 369 7.94 -6.37 -3.57
N ALA A 370 8.75 -7.23 -2.94
CA ALA A 370 9.38 -8.37 -3.61
C ALA A 370 8.35 -9.39 -4.12
N ASP A 371 7.35 -9.73 -3.32
CA ASP A 371 6.28 -10.65 -3.71
C ASP A 371 5.43 -10.06 -4.85
N ALA A 372 5.13 -8.76 -4.80
CA ALA A 372 4.43 -8.05 -5.88
C ALA A 372 5.22 -8.11 -7.21
N MET A 373 6.53 -7.87 -7.18
CA MET A 373 7.39 -8.00 -8.36
C MET A 373 7.43 -9.44 -8.88
N LEU A 374 7.49 -10.45 -8.00
CA LEU A 374 7.46 -11.85 -8.44
C LEU A 374 6.15 -12.23 -9.12
N SER A 375 5.02 -11.76 -8.59
CA SER A 375 3.72 -11.94 -9.23
C SER A 375 3.69 -11.26 -10.61
N ALA A 376 4.20 -10.03 -10.73
CA ALA A 376 4.28 -9.33 -12.01
C ALA A 376 5.18 -10.06 -13.04
N VAL A 377 6.33 -10.59 -12.60
CA VAL A 377 7.22 -11.39 -13.44
C VAL A 377 6.55 -12.70 -13.89
N ALA A 378 5.69 -13.30 -13.06
CA ALA A 378 4.96 -14.52 -13.42
C ALA A 378 3.86 -14.29 -14.47
N GLU A 379 3.39 -13.06 -14.64
CA GLU A 379 2.39 -12.68 -15.65
C GLU A 379 3.00 -12.46 -17.04
N LEU A 380 4.26 -11.99 -17.14
CA LEU A 380 4.94 -11.70 -18.41
C LEU A 380 4.99 -12.88 -19.42
N PRO A 381 5.29 -14.13 -19.03
CA PRO A 381 5.39 -15.25 -19.97
C PRO A 381 4.06 -15.61 -20.65
N ARG A 382 2.92 -15.21 -20.07
CA ARG A 382 1.60 -15.51 -20.64
C ARG A 382 1.25 -14.56 -21.79
N GLN A 383 1.78 -13.34 -21.78
CA GLN A 383 1.48 -12.33 -22.79
C GLN A 383 2.29 -12.52 -24.07
N SER A 384 3.54 -13.00 -23.97
CA SER A 384 4.41 -13.24 -25.13
C SER A 384 3.97 -14.42 -26.02
N VAL A 385 3.07 -15.28 -25.54
CA VAL A 385 2.51 -16.41 -26.32
C VAL A 385 1.21 -16.00 -27.04
N GLN A 386 0.57 -14.89 -26.64
CA GLN A 386 -0.73 -14.47 -27.18
C GLN A 386 -0.67 -13.38 -28.26
N ASN A 387 0.50 -12.77 -28.50
CA ASN A 387 0.74 -11.84 -29.60
C ASN A 387 1.79 -12.43 -30.57
N PRO A 388 1.40 -13.30 -31.52
CA PRO A 388 2.25 -13.69 -32.65
C PRO A 388 2.43 -12.57 -33.67
#